data_AF-A0A0D0BY00-F1
#
_entry.id   AF-A0A0D0BY00-F1
#
_cell.length_a   1.000
_cell.length_b   1.000
_cell.length_c   1.000
_cell.angle_alpha   90.00
_cell.angle_beta   90.00
_cell.angle_gamma   90.00
#
_symmetry.space_group_name_H-M   'P 1'
#
loop_
_entity.id
_entity.type
_entity.pdbx_description
1 polymer ?
#
loop_
_entity_poly.entity_id
_entity_poly.type
_entity_poly.pdbx_seq_one_letter_code
_entity_poly.pdbx_strand_id
1 'polypeptide(L)'
;MENDVAGGKYEPFWVGFPLVDIHRCITPDVLHQLYQGVLKHLIWWVQEVMGEGELDCRIRSLPPACGVRHFENGISALAQVSGTERKHMIRILLSCLVGKIDPKGIIACRSLLNFAHLAQYPSHDEETLGYMQEELDNWHKHRSYFIEKGPREDFNIPKFHSLLHYIDAIRWFGTTDNYNTEMFERLHIDFAKEGWRASNKRDHFPQMVKFLSRQEKIASHDFYLSWIDESPNAEGNAEEEETEIKGGSEDSTVSLSIILAKLPQEPKKSLSQILISHAAPGFLSQLKLFLNSLLPSSQQVSKSYALQSPLPFTTLDIWHHYKFIPTNMFDDESDAVPIFRDALIPRFDTVIVLNSDKAESTAVQGS
;
A
#
# COMPACT_ATOMS: atom_id res chain seq x y z
N MET A 1 -6.57 -34.00 -41.36
CA MET A 1 -6.67 -33.66 -39.93
C MET A 1 -6.53 -32.16 -39.86
N GLU A 2 -7.56 -31.52 -39.36
CA GLU A 2 -7.73 -30.07 -39.29
C GLU A 2 -6.59 -29.44 -38.49
N ASN A 3 -6.01 -28.38 -39.05
CA ASN A 3 -5.09 -27.51 -38.32
C ASN A 3 -5.94 -26.69 -37.34
N ASP A 4 -5.91 -27.11 -36.08
CA ASP A 4 -6.53 -26.41 -34.98
C ASP A 4 -5.88 -25.01 -34.85
N VAL A 5 -6.71 -23.97 -34.78
CA VAL A 5 -6.34 -22.56 -34.94
C VAL A 5 -5.62 -22.02 -33.68
N ALA A 6 -5.43 -22.85 -32.66
CA ALA A 6 -4.59 -22.58 -31.51
C ALA A 6 -3.26 -23.34 -31.68
N GLY A 7 -2.21 -22.67 -32.16
CA GLY A 7 -0.86 -23.23 -32.36
C GLY A 7 -0.13 -23.63 -31.08
N GLY A 8 -0.78 -24.36 -30.17
CA GLY A 8 -0.18 -24.93 -28.98
C GLY A 8 0.58 -26.20 -29.34
N LYS A 9 1.88 -26.24 -29.00
CA LYS A 9 2.63 -27.49 -28.98
C LYS A 9 2.13 -28.31 -27.79
N TYR A 10 1.57 -29.50 -28.04
CA TYR A 10 1.02 -30.37 -26.99
C TYR A 10 2.07 -30.98 -26.06
N GLU A 11 3.34 -30.89 -26.44
CA GLU A 11 4.46 -31.27 -25.59
C GLU A 11 4.83 -30.08 -24.70
N PRO A 12 4.72 -30.22 -23.36
CA PRO A 12 5.09 -29.13 -22.46
C PRO A 12 6.53 -28.69 -22.71
N PHE A 13 6.77 -27.37 -22.69
CA PHE A 13 8.09 -26.83 -23.04
C PHE A 13 9.22 -27.34 -22.13
N TRP A 14 8.89 -27.84 -20.93
CA TRP A 14 9.84 -28.36 -19.96
C TRP A 14 10.22 -29.84 -20.18
N VAL A 15 9.60 -30.53 -21.14
CA VAL A 15 9.95 -31.93 -21.45
C VAL A 15 11.41 -31.99 -21.94
N GLY A 16 12.24 -32.77 -21.23
CA GLY A 16 13.66 -32.94 -21.55
C GLY A 16 14.62 -32.13 -20.68
N PHE A 17 14.13 -31.33 -19.72
CA PHE A 17 15.00 -30.70 -18.71
C PHE A 17 15.06 -31.55 -17.44
N PRO A 18 16.14 -32.36 -17.23
CA PRO A 18 16.20 -33.36 -16.15
C PRO A 18 16.31 -32.76 -14.75
N LEU A 19 16.59 -31.46 -14.63
CA LEU A 19 16.79 -30.76 -13.35
C LEU A 19 15.67 -29.75 -13.06
N VAL A 20 14.65 -29.66 -13.92
CA VAL A 20 13.54 -28.71 -13.75
C VAL A 20 12.35 -29.43 -13.15
N ASP A 21 12.01 -29.07 -11.92
CA ASP A 21 10.74 -29.42 -11.31
C ASP A 21 9.74 -28.28 -11.55
N ILE A 22 8.84 -28.48 -12.51
CA ILE A 22 7.83 -27.47 -12.87
C ILE A 22 6.93 -27.09 -11.70
N HIS A 23 6.74 -28.00 -10.72
CA HIS A 23 5.93 -27.73 -9.53
C HIS A 23 6.61 -26.71 -8.60
N ARG A 24 7.94 -26.59 -8.66
CA ARG A 24 8.71 -25.56 -7.94
C ARG A 24 8.79 -24.24 -8.70
N CYS A 25 8.50 -24.24 -10.01
CA CYS A 25 8.52 -23.01 -10.80
C CYS A 25 7.25 -22.16 -10.64
N ILE A 26 6.19 -22.71 -10.04
CA ILE A 26 4.93 -22.00 -9.80
C ILE A 26 4.96 -21.45 -8.37
N THR A 27 5.32 -20.18 -8.25
CA THR A 27 5.36 -19.50 -6.96
C THR A 27 3.97 -19.01 -6.54
N PRO A 28 3.70 -18.85 -5.23
CA PRO A 28 2.51 -18.20 -4.74
C PRO A 28 2.42 -16.75 -5.20
N ASP A 29 1.21 -16.21 -5.28
CA ASP A 29 1.00 -14.83 -5.72
C ASP A 29 -0.04 -14.15 -4.82
N VAL A 30 0.41 -13.17 -4.05
CA VAL A 30 -0.42 -12.50 -3.02
C VAL A 30 -1.63 -11.82 -3.65
N LEU A 31 -1.45 -11.09 -4.75
CA LEU A 31 -2.54 -10.35 -5.40
C LEU A 31 -3.61 -11.28 -5.97
N HIS A 32 -3.23 -12.21 -6.83
CA HIS A 32 -4.12 -13.05 -7.59
C HIS A 32 -4.61 -14.28 -6.82
N GLN A 33 -3.88 -14.74 -5.80
CA GLN A 33 -4.30 -15.88 -4.99
C GLN A 33 -4.98 -15.44 -3.69
N LEU A 34 -4.36 -14.56 -2.89
CA LEU A 34 -4.94 -14.15 -1.61
C LEU A 34 -6.02 -13.10 -1.81
N TYR A 35 -5.69 -11.94 -2.39
CA TYR A 35 -6.64 -10.84 -2.51
C TYR A 35 -7.76 -11.11 -3.52
N GLN A 36 -7.42 -11.45 -4.77
CA GLN A 36 -8.41 -11.67 -5.83
C GLN A 36 -9.03 -13.07 -5.80
N GLY A 37 -8.40 -14.03 -5.12
CA GLY A 37 -8.89 -15.40 -4.98
C GLY A 37 -9.58 -15.63 -3.63
N VAL A 38 -8.80 -15.87 -2.59
CA VAL A 38 -9.26 -16.26 -1.25
C VAL A 38 -10.19 -15.21 -0.63
N LEU A 39 -9.77 -13.95 -0.57
CA LEU A 39 -10.56 -12.87 0.03
C LEU A 39 -11.85 -12.60 -0.76
N LYS A 40 -11.81 -12.73 -2.09
CA LYS A 40 -13.02 -12.61 -2.92
C LYS A 40 -14.10 -13.59 -2.46
N HIS A 41 -13.72 -14.84 -2.26
CA HIS A 41 -14.64 -15.87 -1.79
C HIS A 41 -15.06 -15.64 -0.35
N LEU A 42 -14.13 -15.23 0.52
CA LEU A 42 -14.42 -14.96 1.92
C LEU A 42 -15.47 -13.85 2.08
N ILE A 43 -15.31 -12.74 1.37
CA ILE A 43 -16.27 -11.62 1.41
C ILE A 43 -17.65 -12.09 0.92
N TRP A 44 -17.69 -12.84 -0.18
CA TRP A 44 -18.94 -13.39 -0.69
C TRP A 44 -19.62 -14.32 0.32
N TRP A 45 -18.87 -15.24 0.96
CA TRP A 45 -19.43 -16.11 1.99
C TRP A 45 -19.95 -15.34 3.19
N VAL A 46 -19.24 -14.28 3.61
CA VAL A 46 -19.71 -13.41 4.68
C VAL A 46 -21.02 -12.73 4.28
N GLN A 47 -21.12 -12.17 3.07
CA GLN A 47 -22.35 -11.54 2.56
C GLN A 47 -23.53 -12.51 2.54
N GLU A 48 -23.33 -13.77 2.12
CA GLU A 48 -24.38 -14.79 2.14
C GLU A 48 -24.82 -15.16 3.57
N VAL A 49 -23.88 -15.23 4.52
CA VAL A 49 -24.18 -15.64 5.91
C VAL A 49 -24.87 -14.55 6.71
N MET A 50 -24.42 -13.29 6.61
CA MET A 50 -24.96 -12.19 7.42
C MET A 50 -25.93 -11.28 6.66
N GLY A 51 -25.99 -11.39 5.33
CA GLY A 51 -26.73 -10.50 4.45
C GLY A 51 -25.86 -9.36 3.92
N GLU A 52 -25.89 -9.16 2.60
CA GLU A 52 -25.19 -8.09 1.87
C GLU A 52 -25.49 -6.69 2.47
N GLY A 53 -26.78 -6.39 2.66
CA GLY A 53 -27.20 -5.10 3.22
C GLY A 53 -26.80 -4.89 4.69
N GLU A 54 -26.69 -5.95 5.49
CA GLU A 54 -26.21 -5.85 6.87
C GLU A 54 -24.70 -5.56 6.89
N LEU A 55 -23.92 -6.24 6.05
CA LEU A 55 -22.48 -5.98 5.92
C LEU A 55 -22.23 -4.54 5.47
N ASP A 56 -22.94 -4.07 4.44
CA ASP A 56 -22.82 -2.69 3.96
C ASP A 56 -23.27 -1.65 4.99
N CYS A 57 -24.32 -1.94 5.77
CA CYS A 57 -24.75 -1.06 6.87
C CYS A 57 -23.65 -0.90 7.93
N ARG A 58 -22.98 -2.00 8.29
CA ARG A 58 -21.90 -1.99 9.26
C ARG A 58 -20.65 -1.29 8.75
N ILE A 59 -20.28 -1.54 7.50
CA ILE A 59 -19.14 -0.87 6.86
C ILE A 59 -19.36 0.64 6.82
N ARG A 60 -20.57 1.10 6.48
CA ARG A 60 -20.93 2.53 6.51
C ARG A 60 -20.91 3.15 7.90
N SER A 61 -21.15 2.34 8.93
CA SER A 61 -21.19 2.78 10.32
C SER A 61 -19.80 2.85 10.96
N LEU A 62 -18.74 2.38 10.29
CA LEU A 62 -17.38 2.47 10.81
C LEU A 62 -16.95 3.94 10.86
N PRO A 63 -16.40 4.41 11.99
CA PRO A 63 -15.81 5.74 12.03
C PRO A 63 -14.64 5.82 11.05
N PRO A 64 -14.38 6.98 10.44
CA PRO A 64 -13.16 7.17 9.67
C PRO A 64 -11.92 6.84 10.50
N ALA A 65 -10.97 6.14 9.90
CA ALA A 65 -9.72 5.74 10.52
C ALA A 65 -8.55 6.07 9.59
N CYS A 66 -7.42 6.46 10.17
CA CYS A 66 -6.22 6.78 9.41
C CYS A 66 -5.73 5.56 8.61
N GLY A 67 -5.39 5.76 7.33
CA GLY A 67 -4.90 4.68 6.46
C GLY A 67 -5.96 3.64 6.07
N VAL A 68 -7.25 3.90 6.31
CA VAL A 68 -8.34 3.01 5.93
C VAL A 68 -9.36 3.76 5.08
N ARG A 69 -9.61 3.26 3.86
CA ARG A 69 -10.63 3.82 2.99
C ARG A 69 -12.02 3.64 3.62
N HIS A 70 -12.77 4.73 3.71
CA HIS A 70 -14.17 4.69 4.09
C HIS A 70 -15.04 4.35 2.87
N PHE A 71 -15.95 3.39 3.02
CA PHE A 71 -16.84 2.91 1.96
C PHE A 71 -18.27 3.44 2.22
N GLU A 72 -18.53 4.68 1.80
CA GLU A 72 -19.79 5.40 2.06
C GLU A 72 -21.04 4.67 1.54
N ASN A 73 -20.90 3.90 0.46
CA ASN A 73 -21.97 3.13 -0.16
C ASN A 73 -21.87 1.62 0.15
N GLY A 74 -21.05 1.24 1.13
CA GLY A 74 -20.69 -0.16 1.35
C GLY A 74 -19.76 -0.70 0.26
N ILE A 75 -19.55 -2.01 0.26
CA ILE A 75 -18.66 -2.70 -0.68
C ILE A 75 -19.41 -3.37 -1.82
N SER A 76 -20.70 -3.68 -1.64
CA SER A 76 -21.45 -4.47 -2.60
C SER A 76 -21.84 -3.67 -3.85
N ALA A 77 -21.88 -2.35 -3.76
CA ALA A 77 -22.08 -1.45 -4.90
C ALA A 77 -20.89 -1.39 -5.87
N LEU A 78 -19.73 -1.97 -5.53
CA LEU A 78 -18.52 -1.90 -6.34
C LEU A 78 -18.56 -2.91 -7.49
N ALA A 79 -18.76 -2.41 -8.72
CA ALA A 79 -18.81 -3.25 -9.92
C ALA A 79 -17.45 -3.89 -10.28
N GLN A 80 -16.35 -3.19 -10.00
CA GLN A 80 -14.99 -3.70 -10.19
C GLN A 80 -14.14 -3.32 -8.99
N VAL A 81 -13.67 -4.32 -8.25
CA VAL A 81 -12.86 -4.12 -7.03
C VAL A 81 -11.38 -4.24 -7.38
N SER A 82 -10.66 -3.13 -7.27
CA SER A 82 -9.20 -3.04 -7.43
C SER A 82 -8.42 -3.77 -6.32
N GLY A 83 -7.13 -4.00 -6.54
CA GLY A 83 -6.24 -4.57 -5.51
C GLY A 83 -6.19 -3.71 -4.24
N THR A 84 -6.07 -2.38 -4.40
CA THR A 84 -6.08 -1.43 -3.28
C THR A 84 -7.39 -1.47 -2.50
N GLU A 85 -8.53 -1.55 -3.16
CA GLU A 85 -9.82 -1.68 -2.47
C GLU A 85 -9.90 -2.97 -1.66
N ARG A 86 -9.38 -4.08 -2.19
CA ARG A 86 -9.30 -5.36 -1.44
C ARG A 86 -8.42 -5.24 -0.20
N LYS A 87 -7.26 -4.57 -0.31
CA LYS A 87 -6.39 -4.30 0.85
C LYS A 87 -7.15 -3.56 1.96
N HIS A 88 -7.93 -2.53 1.61
CA HIS A 88 -8.75 -1.82 2.59
C HIS A 88 -9.90 -2.67 3.15
N MET A 89 -10.54 -3.51 2.33
CA MET A 89 -11.59 -4.43 2.80
C MET A 89 -11.06 -5.40 3.86
N ILE A 90 -9.83 -5.93 3.71
CA ILE A 90 -9.20 -6.80 4.72
C ILE A 90 -9.12 -6.10 6.08
N ARG A 91 -8.71 -4.82 6.10
CA ARG A 91 -8.50 -4.05 7.33
C ARG A 91 -9.78 -3.86 8.15
N ILE A 92 -10.94 -3.83 7.49
CA ILE A 92 -12.22 -3.54 8.14
C ILE A 92 -13.12 -4.75 8.32
N LEU A 93 -12.92 -5.83 7.55
CA LEU A 93 -13.88 -6.94 7.49
C LEU A 93 -14.18 -7.51 8.87
N LEU A 94 -13.15 -7.78 9.67
CA LEU A 94 -13.29 -8.47 10.95
C LEU A 94 -14.15 -7.68 11.96
N SER A 95 -14.02 -6.36 12.01
CA SER A 95 -14.80 -5.51 12.92
C SER A 95 -16.29 -5.54 12.58
N CYS A 96 -16.63 -5.68 11.30
CA CYS A 96 -18.01 -5.81 10.84
C CYS A 96 -18.65 -7.15 11.18
N LEU A 97 -17.90 -8.20 11.58
CA LEU A 97 -18.49 -9.53 11.83
C LEU A 97 -19.00 -9.70 13.27
N VAL A 98 -18.47 -8.89 14.20
CA VAL A 98 -18.70 -9.05 15.65
C VAL A 98 -20.19 -8.92 16.00
N GLY A 99 -20.74 -9.92 16.69
CA GLY A 99 -22.15 -9.93 17.11
C GLY A 99 -23.16 -10.32 16.03
N LYS A 100 -22.73 -10.70 14.82
CA LYS A 100 -23.60 -11.26 13.77
C LYS A 100 -23.17 -12.65 13.31
N ILE A 101 -21.88 -12.88 13.20
CA ILE A 101 -21.32 -14.17 12.82
C ILE A 101 -20.88 -14.92 14.09
N ASP A 102 -21.08 -16.23 14.09
CA ASP A 102 -20.70 -17.09 15.22
C ASP A 102 -19.17 -17.04 15.43
N PRO A 103 -18.67 -17.19 16.68
CA PRO A 103 -17.24 -17.14 16.96
C PRO A 103 -16.39 -18.06 16.06
N LYS A 104 -16.91 -19.24 15.71
CA LYS A 104 -16.28 -20.18 14.77
C LYS A 104 -16.03 -19.55 13.38
N GLY A 105 -17.02 -18.83 12.84
CA GLY A 105 -16.89 -18.13 11.56
C GLY A 105 -15.95 -16.93 11.64
N ILE A 106 -15.97 -16.20 12.77
CA ILE A 106 -15.05 -15.09 13.02
C ILE A 106 -13.59 -15.59 13.04
N ILE A 107 -13.31 -16.70 13.73
CA ILE A 107 -11.97 -17.30 13.76
C ILE A 107 -11.54 -17.71 12.35
N ALA A 108 -12.41 -18.37 11.58
CA ALA A 108 -12.11 -18.76 10.21
C ALA A 108 -11.78 -17.55 9.31
N CYS A 109 -12.54 -16.45 9.43
CA CYS A 109 -12.25 -15.20 8.72
C CYS A 109 -10.91 -14.61 9.16
N ARG A 110 -10.73 -14.43 10.47
CA ARG A 110 -9.50 -13.87 11.06
C ARG A 110 -8.28 -14.61 10.58
N SER A 111 -8.32 -15.94 10.55
CA SER A 111 -7.18 -16.75 10.13
C SER A 111 -6.76 -16.51 8.69
N LEU A 112 -7.70 -16.36 7.75
CA LEU A 112 -7.35 -16.01 6.38
C LEU A 112 -6.80 -14.58 6.25
N LEU A 113 -7.34 -13.63 7.02
CA LEU A 113 -6.86 -12.25 7.01
C LEU A 113 -5.45 -12.14 7.61
N ASN A 114 -5.20 -12.82 8.73
CA ASN A 114 -3.89 -12.90 9.38
C ASN A 114 -2.88 -13.62 8.48
N PHE A 115 -3.26 -14.73 7.86
CA PHE A 115 -2.41 -15.42 6.88
C PHE A 115 -2.01 -14.50 5.73
N ALA A 116 -2.98 -13.75 5.17
CA ALA A 116 -2.68 -12.79 4.12
C ALA A 116 -1.74 -11.67 4.57
N HIS A 117 -1.88 -11.20 5.81
CA HIS A 117 -0.98 -10.21 6.39
C HIS A 117 0.44 -10.77 6.59
N LEU A 118 0.55 -11.94 7.21
CA LEU A 118 1.83 -12.64 7.44
C LEU A 118 2.54 -12.93 6.13
N ALA A 119 1.83 -13.32 5.07
CA ALA A 119 2.41 -13.62 3.77
C ALA A 119 3.10 -12.41 3.11
N GLN A 120 2.83 -11.20 3.57
CA GLN A 120 3.42 -9.95 3.07
C GLN A 120 4.53 -9.42 3.97
N TYR A 121 4.96 -10.17 4.98
CA TYR A 121 6.09 -9.74 5.79
C TYR A 121 7.36 -9.63 4.93
N PRO A 122 8.19 -8.60 5.17
CA PRO A 122 9.38 -8.35 4.36
C PRO A 122 10.53 -9.27 4.77
N SER A 123 10.37 -10.01 5.87
CA SER A 123 11.30 -11.01 6.36
C SER A 123 10.54 -12.06 7.17
N HIS A 124 11.07 -13.28 7.17
CA HIS A 124 10.53 -14.39 7.93
C HIS A 124 11.63 -15.13 8.67
N ASP A 125 11.28 -15.62 9.84
CA ASP A 125 12.00 -16.58 10.66
C ASP A 125 11.08 -17.78 10.98
N GLU A 126 11.60 -18.79 11.67
CA GLU A 126 10.78 -19.98 11.99
C GLU A 126 9.61 -19.66 12.93
N GLU A 127 9.68 -18.58 13.71
CA GLU A 127 8.60 -18.15 14.60
C GLU A 127 7.43 -17.57 13.77
N THR A 128 7.71 -16.62 12.88
CA THR A 128 6.71 -16.01 11.99
C THR A 128 6.13 -17.01 10.98
N LEU A 129 6.94 -17.96 10.50
CA LEU A 129 6.43 -19.10 9.72
C LEU A 129 5.53 -20.01 10.58
N GLY A 130 5.85 -20.19 11.87
CA GLY A 130 5.00 -20.87 12.84
C GLY A 130 3.64 -20.20 12.99
N TYR A 131 3.60 -18.86 13.10
CA TYR A 131 2.34 -18.10 13.12
C TYR A 131 1.52 -18.30 11.84
N MET A 132 2.17 -18.33 10.68
CA MET A 132 1.50 -18.58 9.41
C MET A 132 0.88 -19.98 9.35
N GLN A 133 1.60 -20.99 9.83
CA GLN A 133 1.08 -22.36 9.93
C GLN A 133 -0.09 -22.44 10.91
N GLU A 134 0.00 -21.79 12.06
CA GLU A 134 -1.08 -21.77 13.06
C GLU A 134 -2.37 -21.17 12.46
N GLU A 135 -2.27 -20.10 11.68
CA GLU A 135 -3.44 -19.52 11.02
C GLU A 135 -4.01 -20.42 9.93
N LEU A 136 -3.17 -21.15 9.19
CA LEU A 136 -3.63 -22.16 8.24
C LEU A 136 -4.37 -23.31 8.95
N ASP A 137 -3.85 -23.78 10.08
CA ASP A 137 -4.47 -24.84 10.89
C ASP A 137 -5.79 -24.37 11.51
N ASN A 138 -5.83 -23.13 12.03
CA ASN A 138 -7.05 -22.51 12.54
C ASN A 138 -8.10 -22.36 11.44
N TRP A 139 -7.72 -21.96 10.22
CA TRP A 139 -8.61 -21.98 9.08
C TRP A 139 -9.18 -23.38 8.83
N HIS A 140 -8.33 -24.41 8.72
CA HIS A 140 -8.77 -25.78 8.46
C HIS A 140 -9.71 -26.34 9.55
N LYS A 141 -9.48 -25.97 10.82
CA LYS A 141 -10.30 -26.38 11.96
C LYS A 141 -11.69 -25.73 11.96
N HIS A 142 -11.81 -24.48 11.51
CA HIS A 142 -13.05 -23.71 11.64
C HIS A 142 -13.81 -23.52 10.31
N ARG A 143 -13.19 -23.80 9.16
CA ARG A 143 -13.80 -23.60 7.82
C ARG A 143 -15.14 -24.30 7.62
N SER A 144 -15.40 -25.42 8.32
CA SER A 144 -16.68 -26.15 8.20
C SER A 144 -17.89 -25.27 8.54
N TYR A 145 -17.68 -24.17 9.26
CA TYR A 145 -18.69 -23.13 9.48
C TYR A 145 -19.37 -22.67 8.18
N PHE A 146 -18.60 -22.41 7.12
CA PHE A 146 -19.15 -21.96 5.84
C PHE A 146 -19.82 -23.07 5.04
N ILE A 147 -19.62 -24.33 5.42
CA ILE A 147 -20.42 -25.45 4.89
C ILE A 147 -21.74 -25.54 5.67
N GLU A 148 -21.65 -25.49 7.00
CA GLU A 148 -22.80 -25.58 7.91
C GLU A 148 -23.83 -24.45 7.69
N LYS A 149 -23.38 -23.24 7.34
CA LYS A 149 -24.26 -22.10 7.06
C LYS A 149 -24.78 -22.04 5.63
N GLY A 150 -24.30 -22.92 4.74
CA GLY A 150 -24.78 -23.03 3.36
C GLY A 150 -24.18 -22.12 2.28
N PRO A 151 -23.26 -21.15 2.50
CA PRO A 151 -22.69 -20.40 1.37
C PRO A 151 -21.80 -21.27 0.48
N ARG A 152 -21.37 -22.47 0.91
CA ARG A 152 -20.59 -23.38 0.08
C ARG A 152 -20.70 -24.85 0.48
N GLU A 153 -20.46 -25.76 -0.45
CA GLU A 153 -20.49 -27.22 -0.21
C GLU A 153 -19.09 -27.83 0.07
N ASP A 154 -18.03 -27.30 -0.54
CA ASP A 154 -16.65 -27.78 -0.39
C ASP A 154 -15.60 -26.65 -0.49
N PHE A 155 -14.33 -26.96 -0.22
CA PHE A 155 -13.21 -26.02 -0.38
C PHE A 155 -12.22 -26.44 -1.47
N ASN A 156 -12.67 -27.18 -2.49
CA ASN A 156 -11.88 -27.62 -3.64
C ASN A 156 -11.67 -26.46 -4.63
N ILE A 157 -11.12 -25.36 -4.13
CA ILE A 157 -10.82 -24.16 -4.88
C ILE A 157 -9.30 -24.13 -5.05
N PRO A 158 -8.75 -24.09 -6.28
CA PRO A 158 -7.31 -24.06 -6.50
C PRO A 158 -6.59 -22.96 -5.70
N LYS A 159 -7.23 -21.79 -5.55
CA LYS A 159 -6.70 -20.65 -4.77
C LYS A 159 -6.66 -20.88 -3.24
N PHE A 160 -7.51 -21.76 -2.71
CA PHE A 160 -7.42 -22.16 -1.30
C PHE A 160 -6.41 -23.28 -1.10
N HIS A 161 -6.26 -24.18 -2.08
CA HIS A 161 -5.20 -25.18 -2.05
C HIS A 161 -3.82 -24.53 -2.08
N SER A 162 -3.65 -23.42 -2.80
CA SER A 162 -2.35 -22.74 -2.89
C SER A 162 -1.83 -22.20 -1.56
N LEU A 163 -2.70 -21.98 -0.56
CA LEU A 163 -2.31 -21.59 0.80
C LEU A 163 -1.31 -22.56 1.43
N LEU A 164 -1.43 -23.85 1.11
CA LEU A 164 -0.55 -24.90 1.63
C LEU A 164 0.91 -24.74 1.18
N HIS A 165 1.14 -24.02 0.08
CA HIS A 165 2.47 -23.91 -0.56
C HIS A 165 3.21 -22.62 -0.20
N TYR A 166 2.58 -21.68 0.53
CA TYR A 166 3.20 -20.40 0.86
C TYR A 166 4.44 -20.56 1.75
N ILE A 167 4.35 -21.36 2.81
CA ILE A 167 5.45 -21.53 3.77
C ILE A 167 6.66 -22.17 3.08
N ASP A 168 6.44 -23.23 2.28
CA ASP A 168 7.51 -23.89 1.54
C ASP A 168 8.11 -22.98 0.47
N ALA A 169 7.29 -22.22 -0.25
CA ALA A 169 7.77 -21.24 -1.22
C ALA A 169 8.59 -20.13 -0.55
N ILE A 170 8.19 -19.66 0.63
CA ILE A 170 8.97 -18.66 1.39
C ILE A 170 10.33 -19.21 1.78
N ARG A 171 10.40 -20.49 2.21
CA ARG A 171 11.67 -21.15 2.53
C ARG A 171 12.56 -21.34 1.29
N TRP A 172 11.99 -21.61 0.12
CA TRP A 172 12.76 -21.91 -1.09
C TRP A 172 13.17 -20.66 -1.87
N PHE A 173 12.33 -19.63 -1.90
CA PHE A 173 12.46 -18.49 -2.81
C PHE A 173 12.54 -17.14 -2.09
N GLY A 174 12.44 -17.14 -0.75
CA GLY A 174 12.36 -15.92 0.05
C GLY A 174 10.94 -15.37 0.13
N THR A 175 10.82 -14.15 0.66
CA THR A 175 9.56 -13.44 0.88
C THR A 175 8.79 -13.22 -0.43
N THR A 176 7.48 -13.01 -0.33
CA THR A 176 6.57 -13.05 -1.49
C THR A 176 6.76 -11.88 -2.47
N ASP A 177 7.44 -10.83 -2.04
CA ASP A 177 7.87 -9.71 -2.87
C ASP A 177 8.92 -10.11 -3.92
N ASN A 178 9.76 -11.12 -3.66
CA ASN A 178 10.77 -11.61 -4.62
C ASN A 178 10.20 -12.18 -5.93
N TYR A 179 8.93 -12.59 -5.93
CA TYR A 179 8.28 -13.23 -7.08
C TYR A 179 6.85 -12.70 -7.31
N ASN A 180 6.58 -11.50 -6.83
CA ASN A 180 5.30 -10.83 -7.03
C ASN A 180 5.06 -10.50 -8.52
N THR A 181 3.89 -10.86 -9.05
CA THR A 181 3.53 -10.58 -10.45
C THR A 181 3.11 -9.14 -10.71
N GLU A 182 2.90 -8.32 -9.68
CA GLU A 182 2.56 -6.89 -9.82
C GLU A 182 3.60 -6.13 -10.66
N MET A 183 4.89 -6.48 -10.57
CA MET A 183 5.95 -5.91 -11.40
C MET A 183 5.69 -6.17 -12.89
N PHE A 184 5.31 -7.41 -13.25
CA PHE A 184 5.00 -7.76 -14.63
C PHE A 184 3.69 -7.10 -15.12
N GLU A 185 2.71 -6.91 -14.24
CA GLU A 185 1.49 -6.16 -14.58
C GLU A 185 1.78 -4.69 -14.90
N ARG A 186 2.76 -4.07 -14.22
CA ARG A 186 3.23 -2.73 -14.58
C ARG A 186 3.85 -2.70 -15.98
N LEU A 187 4.68 -3.69 -16.32
CA LEU A 187 5.25 -3.82 -17.66
C LEU A 187 4.18 -4.01 -18.75
N HIS A 188 3.01 -4.59 -18.43
CA HIS A 188 1.91 -4.64 -19.40
C HIS A 188 1.38 -3.25 -19.78
N ILE A 189 1.55 -2.23 -18.93
CA ILE A 189 1.20 -0.85 -19.29
C ILE A 189 2.12 -0.39 -20.42
N ASP A 190 3.42 -0.41 -20.17
CA ASP A 190 4.43 0.14 -21.08
C ASP A 190 4.54 -0.71 -22.35
N PHE A 191 4.56 -2.03 -22.21
CA PHE A 191 4.82 -2.93 -23.33
C PHE A 191 3.59 -3.30 -24.16
N ALA A 192 2.40 -3.32 -23.55
CA ALA A 192 1.18 -3.69 -24.25
C ALA A 192 0.23 -2.51 -24.44
N LYS A 193 -0.16 -1.80 -23.36
CA LYS A 193 -1.20 -0.76 -23.45
C LYS A 193 -0.73 0.46 -24.24
N GLU A 194 0.50 0.92 -24.04
CA GLU A 194 1.04 2.06 -24.79
C GLU A 194 1.27 1.72 -26.26
N GLY A 195 1.88 0.56 -26.55
CA GLY A 195 2.03 0.07 -27.92
C GLY A 195 0.67 -0.07 -28.62
N TRP A 196 -0.35 -0.59 -27.93
CA TRP A 196 -1.71 -0.68 -28.45
C TRP A 196 -2.31 0.70 -28.73
N ARG A 197 -2.17 1.66 -27.80
CA ARG A 197 -2.67 3.05 -27.97
C ARG A 197 -1.98 3.77 -29.12
N ALA A 198 -0.68 3.52 -29.33
CA ALA A 198 0.10 4.08 -30.43
C ALA A 198 -0.19 3.42 -31.78
N SER A 199 -0.84 2.24 -31.80
CA SER A 199 -1.22 1.54 -33.02
C SER A 199 -2.51 2.09 -33.64
N ASN A 200 -2.74 1.77 -34.91
CA ASN A 200 -4.02 2.02 -35.57
C ASN A 200 -5.10 0.96 -35.24
N LYS A 201 -4.81 0.02 -34.33
CA LYS A 201 -5.68 -1.09 -33.88
C LYS A 201 -6.07 -2.12 -34.96
N ARG A 202 -5.51 -2.03 -36.16
CA ARG A 202 -5.70 -2.99 -37.26
C ARG A 202 -4.39 -3.72 -37.52
N ASP A 203 -4.37 -5.05 -37.37
CA ASP A 203 -3.12 -5.83 -37.42
C ASP A 203 -2.04 -5.21 -36.51
N HIS A 204 -2.38 -5.14 -35.23
CA HIS A 204 -1.68 -4.33 -34.23
C HIS A 204 -0.39 -4.97 -33.74
N PHE A 205 -0.27 -6.31 -33.75
CA PHE A 205 0.90 -7.01 -33.22
C PHE A 205 2.23 -6.53 -33.83
N PRO A 206 2.39 -6.47 -35.18
CA PRO A 206 3.62 -5.94 -35.78
C PRO A 206 3.88 -4.47 -35.43
N GLN A 207 2.83 -3.67 -35.26
CA GLN A 207 2.93 -2.25 -34.90
C GLN A 207 3.40 -2.08 -33.45
N MET A 208 2.86 -2.89 -32.54
CA MET A 208 3.26 -2.92 -31.13
C MET A 208 4.72 -3.35 -31.00
N VAL A 209 5.14 -4.41 -31.69
CA VAL A 209 6.55 -4.84 -31.72
C VAL A 209 7.45 -3.72 -32.24
N LYS A 210 7.05 -3.06 -33.35
CA LYS A 210 7.82 -1.93 -33.91
C LYS A 210 7.87 -0.73 -32.96
N PHE A 211 6.81 -0.48 -32.20
CA PHE A 211 6.79 0.55 -31.16
C PHE A 211 7.82 0.23 -30.06
N LEU A 212 7.83 -1.01 -29.56
CA LEU A 212 8.77 -1.44 -28.53
C LEU A 212 10.21 -1.35 -29.00
N SER A 213 10.53 -1.86 -30.19
CA SER A 213 11.88 -1.74 -30.76
C SER A 213 12.33 -0.30 -30.98
N ARG A 214 11.41 0.68 -31.07
CA ARG A 214 11.77 2.10 -31.14
C ARG A 214 12.06 2.65 -29.74
N GLN A 215 11.24 2.31 -28.75
CA GLN A 215 11.45 2.71 -27.36
C GLN A 215 12.80 2.19 -26.84
N GLU A 216 13.12 0.91 -27.09
CA GLU A 216 14.42 0.32 -26.71
C GLU A 216 15.61 1.05 -27.35
N LYS A 217 15.48 1.45 -28.63
CA LYS A 217 16.54 2.20 -29.33
C LYS A 217 16.73 3.60 -28.79
N ILE A 218 15.64 4.29 -28.45
CA ILE A 218 15.71 5.63 -27.83
C ILE A 218 16.36 5.51 -26.45
N ALA A 219 15.90 4.60 -25.60
CA ALA A 219 16.48 4.37 -24.28
C ALA A 219 17.98 4.01 -24.34
N SER A 220 18.37 3.15 -25.30
CA SER A 220 19.79 2.80 -25.52
C SER A 220 20.63 4.00 -25.94
N HIS A 221 20.06 4.90 -26.76
CA HIS A 221 20.74 6.11 -27.20
C HIS A 221 20.86 7.13 -26.06
N ASP A 222 19.80 7.32 -25.27
CA ASP A 222 19.81 8.21 -24.11
C ASP A 222 20.84 7.75 -23.07
N PHE A 223 20.93 6.43 -22.81
CA PHE A 223 21.97 5.84 -21.96
C PHE A 223 23.38 6.09 -22.51
N TYR A 224 23.57 5.99 -23.83
CA TYR A 224 24.85 6.30 -24.46
C TYR A 224 25.24 7.78 -24.29
N LEU A 225 24.28 8.71 -24.40
CA LEU A 225 24.52 10.13 -24.18
C LEU A 225 24.88 10.42 -22.72
N SER A 226 24.16 9.86 -21.75
CA SER A 226 24.49 10.06 -20.32
C SER A 226 25.87 9.50 -19.97
N TRP A 227 26.24 8.34 -20.53
CA TRP A 227 27.57 7.76 -20.34
C TRP A 227 28.70 8.64 -20.91
N ILE A 228 28.46 9.35 -22.02
CA ILE A 228 29.41 10.33 -22.56
C ILE A 228 29.53 11.54 -21.64
N ASP A 229 28.41 12.07 -21.14
CA ASP A 229 28.41 13.25 -20.27
C ASP A 229 29.05 12.95 -18.89
N GLU A 230 28.96 11.71 -18.40
CA GLU A 230 29.60 11.24 -17.16
C GLU A 230 31.06 10.81 -17.35
N SER A 231 31.50 10.54 -18.59
CA SER A 231 32.90 10.28 -18.89
C SER A 231 33.67 11.60 -18.79
N PRO A 232 34.60 11.77 -17.82
CA PRO A 232 35.29 13.03 -17.67
C PRO A 232 36.09 13.31 -18.94
N ASN A 233 36.01 14.54 -19.43
CA ASN A 233 37.02 15.10 -20.31
C ASN A 233 38.40 14.87 -19.67
N ALA A 234 39.07 13.81 -20.10
CA ALA A 234 40.46 13.55 -19.79
C ALA A 234 41.29 14.58 -20.57
N GLU A 235 41.50 15.74 -19.95
CA GLU A 235 42.69 16.57 -20.11
C GLU A 235 42.65 17.71 -19.06
N GLY A 236 43.29 17.49 -17.91
CA GLY A 236 43.64 18.57 -16.98
C GLY A 236 43.57 18.23 -15.49
N ASN A 237 44.72 17.87 -14.93
CA ASN A 237 45.08 17.79 -13.50
C ASN A 237 44.61 16.55 -12.73
N ALA A 238 45.51 15.56 -12.68
CA ALA A 238 45.56 14.57 -11.63
C ALA A 238 46.00 15.23 -10.32
N GLU A 239 45.07 15.36 -9.37
CA GLU A 239 45.40 15.28 -7.95
C GLU A 239 44.72 14.01 -7.43
N GLU A 240 45.55 13.11 -6.92
CA GLU A 240 45.16 11.83 -6.32
C GLU A 240 44.31 12.10 -5.07
N GLU A 241 42.99 11.94 -5.15
CA GLU A 241 42.17 11.71 -3.97
C GLU A 241 42.02 10.21 -3.77
N GLU A 242 42.78 9.69 -2.80
CA GLU A 242 42.57 8.38 -2.21
C GLU A 242 41.13 8.26 -1.73
N THR A 243 40.33 7.41 -2.37
CA THR A 243 39.04 6.98 -1.85
C THR A 243 39.26 6.13 -0.59
N GLU A 244 39.34 6.79 0.56
CA GLU A 244 39.05 6.18 1.85
C GLU A 244 37.61 5.64 1.81
N ILE A 245 37.46 4.33 1.95
CA ILE A 245 36.20 3.70 2.32
C ILE A 245 35.87 4.16 3.75
N LYS A 246 35.24 5.32 3.88
CA LYS A 246 34.58 5.73 5.11
C LYS A 246 33.17 5.14 5.11
N GLY A 247 33.03 4.04 5.85
CA GLY A 247 31.76 3.63 6.42
C GLY A 247 31.26 4.76 7.33
N GLY A 248 30.49 5.67 6.75
CA GLY A 248 29.74 6.70 7.45
C GLY A 248 28.28 6.27 7.48
N SER A 249 27.78 5.99 8.67
CA SER A 249 26.36 6.01 8.97
C SER A 249 25.82 7.39 8.60
N GLU A 250 25.23 7.52 7.41
CA GLU A 250 24.36 8.66 7.12
C GLU A 250 23.11 8.48 8.00
N ASP A 251 23.00 9.34 9.01
CA ASP A 251 21.75 9.60 9.72
C ASP A 251 20.75 10.08 8.66
N SER A 252 20.01 9.13 8.09
CA SER A 252 18.92 9.36 7.18
C SER A 252 17.78 10.00 7.96
N THR A 253 17.84 11.32 8.14
CA THR A 253 16.68 12.09 8.59
C THR A 253 15.48 11.76 7.70
N VAL A 254 14.54 10.99 8.24
CA VAL A 254 13.33 10.53 7.56
C VAL A 254 12.52 11.77 7.18
N SER A 255 12.65 12.22 5.93
CA SER A 255 11.85 13.33 5.42
C SER A 255 10.44 12.83 5.06
N LEU A 256 9.50 13.07 5.97
CA LEU A 256 8.07 12.90 5.72
C LEU A 256 7.64 13.92 4.65
N SER A 257 7.21 13.46 3.48
CA SER A 257 6.63 14.34 2.46
C SER A 257 5.12 14.42 2.63
N ILE A 258 4.60 15.64 2.81
CA ILE A 258 3.17 15.93 2.90
C ILE A 258 2.71 16.38 1.52
N ILE A 259 1.71 15.71 0.94
CA ILE A 259 1.03 16.16 -0.27
C ILE A 259 -0.25 16.90 0.14
N LEU A 260 -0.37 18.13 -0.35
CA LEU A 260 -1.55 18.96 -0.20
C LEU A 260 -2.33 19.03 -1.52
N ALA A 261 -3.64 19.21 -1.43
CA ALA A 261 -4.45 19.52 -2.61
C ALA A 261 -3.99 20.84 -3.26
N LYS A 262 -4.04 20.93 -4.60
CA LYS A 262 -3.58 22.11 -5.35
C LYS A 262 -4.26 23.42 -4.94
N LEU A 263 -5.48 23.35 -4.40
CA LEU A 263 -6.25 24.49 -3.93
C LEU A 263 -6.68 24.26 -2.48
N PRO A 264 -6.53 25.25 -1.59
CA PRO A 264 -7.05 25.16 -0.22
C PRO A 264 -8.58 25.17 -0.22
N GLN A 265 -9.19 24.44 0.70
CA GLN A 265 -10.65 24.48 0.89
C GLN A 265 -11.10 25.82 1.49
N GLU A 266 -10.26 26.45 2.31
CA GLU A 266 -10.53 27.76 2.90
C GLU A 266 -9.32 28.70 2.69
N PRO A 267 -9.26 29.41 1.54
CA PRO A 267 -8.19 30.35 1.27
C PRO A 267 -8.30 31.60 2.16
N LYS A 268 -7.14 32.15 2.56
CA LYS A 268 -6.99 33.44 3.26
C LYS A 268 -7.86 33.59 4.51
N LYS A 269 -8.06 32.51 5.27
CA LYS A 269 -8.82 32.54 6.51
C LYS A 269 -8.04 33.32 7.59
N SER A 270 -8.72 34.24 8.27
CA SER A 270 -8.07 35.10 9.27
C SER A 270 -7.67 34.30 10.50
N LEU A 271 -6.54 34.67 11.12
CA LEU A 271 -6.03 34.01 12.32
C LEU A 271 -7.08 34.00 13.45
N SER A 272 -7.84 35.08 13.62
CA SER A 272 -8.94 35.16 14.60
C SER A 272 -10.06 34.16 14.30
N GLN A 273 -10.42 33.98 13.03
CA GLN A 273 -11.42 32.99 12.63
C GLN A 273 -10.92 31.58 12.89
N ILE A 274 -9.63 31.30 12.72
CA ILE A 274 -9.01 29.98 12.99
C ILE A 274 -9.15 29.62 14.47
N LEU A 275 -8.83 30.55 15.37
CA LEU A 275 -8.92 30.34 16.82
C LEU A 275 -10.33 29.91 17.25
N ILE A 276 -11.35 30.56 16.66
CA ILE A 276 -12.77 30.33 16.97
C ILE A 276 -13.27 29.05 16.30
N SER A 277 -13.05 28.92 15.00
CA SER A 277 -13.59 27.84 14.17
C SER A 277 -12.85 26.52 14.28
N HIS A 278 -11.75 26.44 15.03
CA HIS A 278 -11.05 25.17 15.31
C HIS A 278 -10.79 24.97 16.82
N ALA A 279 -11.46 25.75 17.67
CA ALA A 279 -11.37 25.67 19.13
C ALA A 279 -9.93 25.61 19.69
N ALA A 280 -9.00 26.37 19.09
CA ALA A 280 -7.56 26.29 19.39
C ALA A 280 -7.01 27.61 19.94
N PRO A 281 -7.31 27.98 21.19
CA PRO A 281 -6.91 29.27 21.76
C PRO A 281 -5.39 29.46 21.85
N GLY A 282 -4.62 28.37 21.90
CA GLY A 282 -3.15 28.40 21.95
C GLY A 282 -2.46 28.46 20.58
N PHE A 283 -3.21 28.39 19.47
CA PHE A 283 -2.65 28.25 18.12
C PHE A 283 -1.67 29.38 17.78
N LEU A 284 -2.04 30.64 18.06
CA LEU A 284 -1.19 31.79 17.73
C LEU A 284 0.14 31.75 18.48
N SER A 285 0.12 31.37 19.76
CA SER A 285 1.32 31.26 20.59
C SER A 285 2.23 30.15 20.08
N GLN A 286 1.67 28.99 19.74
CA GLN A 286 2.43 27.86 19.20
C GLN A 286 2.99 28.15 17.82
N LEU A 287 2.22 28.80 16.94
CA LEU A 287 2.67 29.20 15.61
C LEU A 287 3.89 30.13 15.69
N LYS A 288 3.88 31.12 16.60
CA LYS A 288 5.03 32.02 16.81
C LYS A 288 6.28 31.28 17.28
N LEU A 289 6.13 30.32 18.20
CA LEU A 289 7.23 29.51 18.68
C LEU A 289 7.76 28.56 17.59
N PHE A 290 6.87 27.97 16.80
CA PHE A 290 7.22 27.11 15.68
C PHE A 290 8.00 27.89 14.61
N LEU A 291 7.51 29.06 14.17
CA LEU A 291 8.23 29.90 13.22
C LEU A 291 9.60 30.33 13.75
N ASN A 292 9.72 30.61 15.04
CA ASN A 292 11.02 30.89 15.66
C ASN A 292 11.96 29.68 15.62
N SER A 293 11.45 28.46 15.79
CA SER A 293 12.28 27.24 15.70
C SER A 293 12.81 26.94 14.29
N LEU A 294 12.14 27.45 13.24
CA LEU A 294 12.59 27.32 11.86
C LEU A 294 13.73 28.29 11.51
N LEU A 295 14.01 29.28 12.35
CA LEU A 295 15.13 30.20 12.13
C LEU A 295 16.47 29.52 12.49
N PRO A 296 17.56 29.83 11.77
CA PRO A 296 18.91 29.40 12.14
C PRO A 296 19.23 29.80 13.58
N SER A 297 20.02 28.99 14.30
CA SER A 297 20.30 29.21 15.74
C SER A 297 20.84 30.60 16.08
N SER A 298 21.51 31.28 15.13
CA SER A 298 22.01 32.65 15.27
C SER A 298 20.91 33.73 15.22
N GLN A 299 19.73 33.41 14.71
CA GLN A 299 18.60 34.32 14.51
C GLN A 299 17.39 33.99 15.42
N GLN A 300 17.48 32.90 16.20
CA GLN A 300 16.43 32.53 17.13
C GLN A 300 16.35 33.55 18.28
N VAL A 301 15.15 34.07 18.50
CA VAL A 301 14.88 35.01 19.60
C VAL A 301 14.40 34.25 20.84
N SER A 302 14.48 34.88 22.00
CA SER A 302 13.97 34.29 23.24
C SER A 302 12.48 33.99 23.13
N LYS A 303 12.00 32.94 23.83
CA LYS A 303 10.59 32.54 23.81
C LYS A 303 9.64 33.68 24.19
N SER A 304 10.03 34.51 25.17
CA SER A 304 9.23 35.66 25.60
C SER A 304 9.11 36.71 24.50
N TYR A 305 10.19 36.98 23.77
CA TYR A 305 10.17 37.91 22.65
C TYR A 305 9.34 37.36 21.49
N ALA A 306 9.54 36.10 21.09
CA ALA A 306 8.78 35.43 20.03
C ALA A 306 7.26 35.52 20.25
N LEU A 307 6.79 35.35 21.49
CA LEU A 307 5.36 35.43 21.82
C LEU A 307 4.79 36.85 21.70
N GLN A 308 5.60 37.88 21.98
CA GLN A 308 5.19 39.29 21.92
C GLN A 308 5.31 39.89 20.51
N SER A 309 6.17 39.33 19.67
CA SER A 309 6.34 39.80 18.29
C SER A 309 5.05 39.65 17.46
N PRO A 310 4.68 40.63 16.63
CA PRO A 310 3.59 40.49 15.68
C PRO A 310 3.97 39.54 14.54
N LEU A 311 3.01 38.79 14.00
CA LEU A 311 3.22 38.01 12.79
C LEU A 311 3.15 38.92 11.55
N PRO A 312 3.95 38.67 10.51
CA PRO A 312 3.95 39.49 9.29
C PRO A 312 2.72 39.25 8.39
N PHE A 313 1.85 38.31 8.76
CA PHE A 313 0.63 37.97 8.05
C PHE A 313 -0.54 37.82 9.03
N THR A 314 -1.76 38.03 8.52
CA THR A 314 -3.01 37.97 9.30
C THR A 314 -3.96 36.88 8.82
N THR A 315 -3.62 36.20 7.74
CA THR A 315 -4.42 35.16 7.10
C THR A 315 -3.57 33.95 6.75
N LEU A 316 -4.16 32.76 6.79
CA LEU A 316 -3.56 31.51 6.32
C LEU A 316 -4.54 30.78 5.41
N ASP A 317 -3.99 30.04 4.45
CA ASP A 317 -4.76 29.07 3.67
C ASP A 317 -4.92 27.79 4.50
N ILE A 318 -6.13 27.23 4.55
CA ILE A 318 -6.42 26.01 5.32
C ILE A 318 -6.79 24.87 4.37
N TRP A 319 -6.10 23.76 4.57
CA TRP A 319 -6.43 22.48 3.95
C TRP A 319 -7.07 21.57 4.98
N HIS A 320 -8.24 21.03 4.66
CA HIS A 320 -8.92 20.02 5.49
C HIS A 320 -8.50 18.59 5.13
N HIS A 321 -7.74 18.44 4.05
CA HIS A 321 -7.28 17.17 3.52
C HIS A 321 -5.81 17.29 3.14
N TYR A 322 -5.04 16.31 3.56
CA TYR A 322 -3.63 16.19 3.26
C TYR A 322 -3.26 14.71 3.29
N LYS A 323 -2.20 14.35 2.56
CA LYS A 323 -1.75 12.97 2.42
C LYS A 323 -0.33 12.86 2.94
N PHE A 324 -0.07 11.87 3.79
CA PHE A 324 1.28 11.56 4.23
C PHE A 324 1.89 10.52 3.30
N ILE A 325 3.12 10.76 2.87
CA ILE A 325 3.97 9.70 2.35
C ILE A 325 5.02 9.42 3.43
N PRO A 326 4.84 8.38 4.27
CA PRO A 326 5.91 7.91 5.11
C PRO A 326 7.03 7.34 4.22
N THR A 327 8.26 7.75 4.48
CA THR A 327 9.44 7.09 3.92
C THR A 327 9.67 5.80 4.72
N ASN A 328 9.00 4.69 4.36
CA ASN A 328 9.64 3.35 4.31
C ASN A 328 8.75 2.16 3.90
N MET A 329 9.40 1.29 3.11
CA MET A 329 9.27 -0.18 2.92
C MET A 329 7.94 -0.78 2.42
N PHE A 330 6.81 -0.10 2.52
CA PHE A 330 5.57 -0.57 1.92
C PHE A 330 4.89 0.59 1.16
N ASP A 331 4.58 0.34 -0.12
CA ASP A 331 3.87 1.23 -1.07
C ASP A 331 2.41 1.54 -0.65
N ASP A 332 2.14 1.72 0.64
CA ASP A 332 0.82 2.04 1.16
C ASP A 332 0.71 3.54 1.43
N GLU A 333 0.22 4.25 0.42
CA GLU A 333 -0.26 5.62 0.53
C GLU A 333 -1.30 5.75 1.67
N SER A 334 -1.01 6.58 2.66
CA SER A 334 -1.91 6.82 3.81
C SER A 334 -2.61 8.17 3.67
N ASP A 335 -3.89 8.13 3.32
CA ASP A 335 -4.75 9.32 3.34
C ASP A 335 -5.12 9.68 4.79
N ALA A 336 -4.97 10.95 5.17
CA ALA A 336 -5.43 11.45 6.46
C ALA A 336 -6.97 11.55 6.48
N VAL A 337 -7.55 11.36 7.67
CA VAL A 337 -9.00 11.42 7.88
C VAL A 337 -9.51 12.85 7.64
N PRO A 338 -10.57 13.04 6.83
CA PRO A 338 -11.17 14.35 6.62
C PRO A 338 -11.94 14.84 7.86
N ILE A 339 -11.86 16.15 8.13
CA ILE A 339 -12.78 16.83 9.06
C ILE A 339 -14.18 16.85 8.40
N PHE A 340 -15.17 16.22 9.04
CA PHE A 340 -16.57 16.35 8.64
C PHE A 340 -17.02 17.80 8.74
N ARG A 341 -17.59 18.35 7.65
CA ARG A 341 -18.07 19.75 7.58
C ARG A 341 -19.11 20.12 8.65
N ASP A 342 -19.81 19.13 9.22
CA ASP A 342 -20.88 19.32 10.22
C ASP A 342 -20.48 18.90 11.64
N ALA A 343 -19.20 18.71 11.93
CA ALA A 343 -18.76 18.45 13.30
C ALA A 343 -19.05 19.69 14.18
N LEU A 344 -19.93 19.54 15.17
CA LEU A 344 -20.28 20.61 16.14
C LEU A 344 -19.07 21.18 16.90
N ILE A 345 -17.94 20.46 16.90
CA ILE A 345 -16.67 20.89 17.46
C ILE A 345 -15.54 20.41 16.51
N PRO A 346 -15.04 21.26 15.61
CA PRO A 346 -13.80 20.99 14.88
C PRO A 346 -12.65 20.91 15.88
N ARG A 347 -12.07 19.71 16.06
CA ARG A 347 -10.87 19.47 16.86
C ARG A 347 -9.65 19.41 15.96
N PHE A 348 -8.50 19.81 16.48
CA PHE A 348 -7.22 19.35 15.95
C PHE A 348 -7.08 17.88 16.33
N ASP A 349 -7.03 16.99 15.35
CA ASP A 349 -6.66 15.60 15.59
C ASP A 349 -5.15 15.53 15.87
N THR A 350 -4.80 14.85 16.96
CA THR A 350 -3.41 14.61 17.34
C THR A 350 -2.83 13.55 16.43
N VAL A 351 -1.88 13.93 15.58
CA VAL A 351 -1.05 12.98 14.84
C VAL A 351 0.21 12.70 15.67
N ILE A 352 0.46 11.42 15.97
CA ILE A 352 1.72 10.99 16.56
C ILE A 352 2.73 10.89 15.41
N VAL A 353 3.68 11.83 15.38
CA VAL A 353 4.78 11.83 14.41
C VAL A 353 6.03 11.31 15.12
N LEU A 354 6.66 10.28 14.56
CA LEU A 354 7.97 9.81 15.01
C LEU A 354 8.99 10.93 14.73
N ASN A 355 9.48 11.56 15.78
CA ASN A 355 10.32 12.77 15.70
C ASN A 355 11.83 12.46 15.63
N SER A 356 12.23 11.19 15.58
CA SER A 356 13.64 10.78 15.48
C SER A 356 13.78 9.28 15.19
N ASP A 357 14.94 8.87 14.68
CA ASP A 357 15.29 7.47 14.38
C ASP A 357 15.41 6.57 15.63
N LYS A 358 15.36 7.18 16.82
CA LYS A 358 15.29 6.50 18.13
C LYS A 358 13.87 6.32 18.67
N ALA A 359 12.86 6.83 17.96
CA ALA A 359 11.47 6.75 18.39
C ALA A 359 10.92 5.35 18.11
N GLU A 360 10.77 4.54 19.15
CA GLU A 360 10.05 3.27 19.06
C GLU A 360 8.53 3.50 19.06
N SER A 361 7.83 2.80 18.17
CA SER A 361 6.36 2.73 18.17
C SER A 361 5.88 1.98 19.41
N THR A 362 5.76 2.67 20.53
CA THR A 362 5.11 2.14 21.72
C THR A 362 3.61 2.41 21.62
N ALA A 363 2.82 1.33 21.58
CA ALA A 363 1.37 1.45 21.69
C ALA A 363 1.03 2.19 22.99
N VAL A 364 0.02 3.07 22.93
CA VAL A 364 -0.51 3.74 24.12
C VAL A 364 -0.97 2.66 25.10
N GLN A 365 -0.30 2.52 26.25
CA GLN A 365 -0.83 1.72 27.35
C GLN A 365 -2.14 2.37 27.80
N GLY A 366 -3.25 1.74 27.44
CA GLY A 366 -4.58 2.16 27.87
C GLY A 366 -4.68 2.08 29.39
N SER A 367 -5.07 3.20 29.99
CA SER A 367 -5.54 3.28 31.38
C SER A 367 -6.98 2.82 31.52
#